data_AF-A0A7W1P3X5-F1
#
_entry.id   AF-A0A7W1P3X5-F1
#
_cell.length_a   1.000
_cell.length_b   1.000
_cell.length_c   1.000
_cell.angle_alpha   90.00
_cell.angle_beta   90.00
_cell.angle_gamma   90.00
#
_symmetry.space_group_name_H-M   'P 1'
#
loop_
_entity.id
_entity.type
_entity.pdbx_description
1 polymer ?
#
loop_
_entity_poly.entity_id
_entity_poly.type
_entity_poly.pdbx_seq_one_letter_code
_entity_poly.pdbx_strand_id
1 'polypeptide(L)'
;MSDPRNVAHDKKVAQEKHHEAATKAEGRSSNEKNNVTERAAVEQAPAEHEKSVAILSKLKEMEFHSRANIETLAELTLTIEDELKQKEFSDPVGALYSAQDKFQTQIAALIEGYEAKCESLAPSA
;
A
#
# COMPACT_ATOMS: atom_id res chain seq x y z
N MET A 1 15.71 -2.70 42.56
CA MET A 1 15.08 -1.49 42.01
C MET A 1 14.67 -1.83 40.59
N SER A 2 13.38 -2.05 40.36
CA SER A 2 12.84 -2.56 39.09
C SER A 2 12.26 -1.40 38.27
N ASP A 3 12.55 -1.37 36.95
CA ASP A 3 12.25 -0.29 36.01
C ASP A 3 10.72 -0.01 35.89
N PRO A 4 10.26 1.25 36.04
CA PRO A 4 8.84 1.60 36.17
C PRO A 4 8.09 1.81 34.84
N ARG A 5 8.65 1.43 33.69
CA ARG A 5 8.09 1.77 32.36
C ARG A 5 7.28 0.68 31.68
N ASN A 6 6.91 -0.40 32.39
CA ASN A 6 6.10 -1.48 31.82
C ASN A 6 4.80 -1.73 32.57
N VAL A 7 4.05 -0.67 32.87
CA VAL A 7 2.70 -0.78 33.44
C VAL A 7 1.76 0.09 32.62
N ALA A 8 0.63 -0.53 32.23
CA ALA A 8 -0.49 0.00 31.44
C ALA A 8 -0.34 -0.26 29.92
N HIS A 9 -1.15 -1.09 29.25
CA HIS A 9 -2.57 -1.35 29.44
C HIS A 9 -2.96 -2.74 28.91
N ASP A 10 -3.07 -3.72 29.81
CA ASP A 10 -3.84 -4.94 29.55
C ASP A 10 -5.29 -4.67 29.96
N LYS A 11 -6.03 -3.94 29.14
CA LYS A 11 -7.48 -3.75 29.29
C LYS A 11 -8.21 -4.61 28.27
N LYS A 12 -8.32 -5.89 28.60
CA LYS A 12 -9.24 -6.84 28.00
C LYS A 12 -10.67 -6.37 28.25
N VAL A 13 -11.30 -5.75 27.25
CA VAL A 13 -12.74 -5.44 27.29
C VAL A 13 -13.49 -6.75 27.06
N ALA A 14 -14.00 -7.34 28.14
CA ALA A 14 -15.01 -8.38 28.08
C ALA A 14 -16.38 -7.71 27.85
N GLN A 15 -16.91 -7.82 26.62
CA GLN A 15 -18.34 -7.60 26.39
C GLN A 15 -19.06 -8.92 26.70
N GLU A 16 -19.61 -9.02 27.90
CA GLU A 16 -20.54 -10.09 28.26
C GLU A 16 -21.99 -9.63 28.06
N LYS A 17 -22.79 -10.59 27.61
CA LYS A 17 -24.10 -10.48 26.98
C LYS A 17 -25.20 -10.11 27.97
N HIS A 18 -26.13 -9.25 27.55
CA HIS A 18 -27.50 -9.27 28.05
C HIS A 18 -28.48 -8.99 26.91
N HIS A 19 -29.12 -10.05 26.39
CA HIS A 19 -30.49 -9.97 25.90
C HIS A 19 -31.22 -11.22 26.36
N GLU A 20 -32.14 -11.02 27.29
CA GLU A 20 -33.22 -11.94 27.62
C GLU A 20 -34.05 -12.23 26.37
N ALA A 21 -34.26 -13.52 26.08
CA ALA A 21 -35.39 -13.97 25.29
C ALA A 21 -35.76 -15.38 25.75
N ALA A 22 -36.69 -15.45 26.69
CA ALA A 22 -37.51 -16.64 26.88
C ALA A 22 -38.82 -16.42 26.11
N THR A 23 -39.01 -17.17 25.02
CA THR A 23 -40.31 -17.74 24.63
C THR A 23 -40.09 -18.76 23.51
N LYS A 24 -40.50 -20.00 23.79
CA LYS A 24 -40.61 -21.12 22.84
C LYS A 24 -41.90 -20.95 22.03
N ALA A 25 -41.84 -21.14 20.70
CA ALA A 25 -42.90 -21.78 19.93
C ALA A 25 -42.35 -22.26 18.57
N GLU A 26 -42.63 -23.52 18.24
CA GLU A 26 -42.34 -24.18 16.96
C GLU A 26 -43.11 -23.56 15.79
N GLY A 27 -42.51 -23.53 14.60
CA GLY A 27 -43.20 -23.10 13.38
C GLY A 27 -42.33 -23.07 12.12
N ARG A 28 -42.16 -24.24 11.49
CA ARG A 28 -42.21 -24.52 10.03
C ARG A 28 -41.54 -23.54 9.03
N SER A 29 -40.51 -24.09 8.39
CA SER A 29 -39.91 -23.77 7.08
C SER A 29 -40.78 -23.01 6.05
N SER A 30 -40.22 -21.95 5.47
CA SER A 30 -40.06 -21.82 4.01
C SER A 30 -39.18 -20.61 3.60
N ASN A 31 -37.98 -20.93 3.13
CA ASN A 31 -37.36 -20.44 1.89
C ASN A 31 -37.42 -18.92 1.56
N GLU A 32 -36.40 -18.17 1.99
CA GLU A 32 -36.02 -16.87 1.39
C GLU A 32 -34.52 -16.89 1.02
N LYS A 33 -34.20 -17.64 -0.05
CA LYS A 33 -33.00 -17.38 -0.85
C LYS A 33 -33.42 -16.46 -1.99
N ASN A 34 -33.08 -15.18 -1.89
CA ASN A 34 -32.68 -14.31 -3.01
C ASN A 34 -32.72 -12.84 -2.58
N ASN A 35 -31.77 -12.39 -1.75
CA ASN A 35 -31.31 -10.99 -1.82
C ASN A 35 -30.02 -10.72 -1.02
N VAL A 36 -28.90 -11.36 -1.35
CA VAL A 36 -27.60 -11.03 -0.70
C VAL A 36 -26.53 -10.61 -1.71
N THR A 37 -26.73 -10.85 -3.00
CA THR A 37 -25.66 -10.63 -3.99
C THR A 37 -25.50 -9.17 -4.43
N GLU A 38 -26.51 -8.30 -4.28
CA GLU A 38 -26.38 -6.89 -4.70
C GLU A 38 -25.81 -5.96 -3.62
N ARG A 39 -25.93 -6.30 -2.33
CA ARG A 39 -25.47 -5.40 -1.25
C ARG A 39 -23.96 -5.44 -0.99
N ALA A 40 -23.30 -6.55 -1.30
CA ALA A 40 -21.85 -6.70 -1.16
C ALA A 40 -21.05 -5.96 -2.24
N ALA A 41 -21.61 -5.84 -3.45
CA ALA A 41 -20.94 -5.18 -4.58
C ALA A 41 -20.84 -3.65 -4.41
N VAL A 42 -21.80 -3.03 -3.72
CA VAL A 42 -21.86 -1.58 -3.51
C VAL A 42 -20.85 -1.11 -2.45
N GLU A 43 -20.46 -1.96 -1.50
CA GLU A 43 -19.52 -1.62 -0.42
C GLU A 43 -18.05 -1.96 -0.75
N GLN A 44 -17.81 -2.90 -1.67
CA GLN A 44 -16.46 -3.27 -2.12
C GLN A 44 -15.84 -2.22 -3.06
N ALA A 45 -16.60 -1.67 -4.00
CA ALA A 45 -16.06 -0.74 -5.00
C ALA A 45 -15.44 0.54 -4.40
N PRO A 46 -16.05 1.21 -3.39
CA PRO A 46 -15.45 2.38 -2.75
C PRO A 46 -14.15 2.03 -2.00
N ALA A 47 -14.15 0.91 -1.28
CA ALA A 47 -12.99 0.46 -0.51
C ALA A 47 -11.81 0.02 -1.41
N GLU A 48 -12.09 -0.51 -2.60
CA GLU A 48 -11.07 -0.88 -3.58
C GLU A 48 -10.47 0.35 -4.27
N HIS A 49 -11.29 1.36 -4.59
CA HIS A 49 -10.81 2.64 -5.13
C HIS A 49 -9.88 3.34 -4.13
N GLU A 50 -10.28 3.50 -2.87
CA GLU A 50 -9.46 4.15 -1.83
C GLU A 50 -8.10 3.46 -1.63
N LYS A 51 -8.08 2.13 -1.58
CA LYS A 51 -6.83 1.36 -1.48
C LYS A 51 -5.95 1.53 -2.72
N SER A 52 -6.55 1.57 -3.91
CA SER A 52 -5.82 1.76 -5.17
C SER A 52 -5.18 3.15 -5.22
N VAL A 53 -5.88 4.18 -4.75
CA VAL A 53 -5.33 5.54 -4.62
C VAL A 53 -4.18 5.58 -3.61
N ALA A 54 -4.29 4.89 -2.48
CA ALA A 54 -3.21 4.83 -1.49
C ALA A 54 -1.93 4.16 -2.06
N ILE A 55 -2.09 3.08 -2.83
CA ILE A 55 -0.96 2.43 -3.54
C ILE A 55 -0.35 3.39 -4.56
N LEU A 56 -1.19 4.05 -5.36
CA LEU A 56 -0.73 5.04 -6.34
C LEU A 56 0.08 6.18 -5.68
N SER A 57 -0.36 6.70 -4.54
CA SER A 57 0.40 7.70 -3.78
C SER A 57 1.78 7.18 -3.37
N LYS A 58 1.87 5.92 -2.92
CA LYS A 58 3.16 5.32 -2.54
C LYS A 58 4.08 5.08 -3.74
N LEU A 59 3.53 4.68 -4.89
CA LEU A 59 4.30 4.54 -6.13
C LEU A 59 4.87 5.90 -6.57
N LYS A 60 4.09 6.97 -6.50
CA LYS A 60 4.55 8.34 -6.80
C LYS A 60 5.64 8.83 -5.86
N GLU A 61 5.53 8.53 -4.57
CA GLU A 61 6.59 8.83 -3.58
C GLU A 61 7.90 8.10 -3.94
N MET A 62 7.81 6.80 -4.26
CA MET A 62 8.97 6.01 -4.68
C MET A 62 9.59 6.53 -6.00
N GLU A 63 8.77 6.98 -6.95
CA GLU A 63 9.22 7.56 -8.21
C GLU A 63 9.99 8.87 -7.99
N PHE A 64 9.49 9.73 -7.11
CA PHE A 64 10.19 10.96 -6.73
C PHE A 64 11.57 10.67 -6.12
N HIS A 65 11.64 9.73 -5.18
CA HIS A 65 12.94 9.32 -4.59
C HIS A 65 13.87 8.69 -5.62
N SER A 66 13.31 7.94 -6.57
CA SER A 66 14.09 7.31 -7.63
C SER A 66 14.78 8.34 -8.52
N ARG A 67 14.11 9.45 -8.86
CA ARG A 67 14.76 10.57 -9.57
C ARG A 67 15.93 11.17 -8.78
N ALA A 68 15.74 11.43 -7.48
CA ALA A 68 16.80 11.94 -6.62
C ALA A 68 17.99 10.96 -6.51
N ASN A 69 17.72 9.65 -6.51
CA ASN A 69 18.78 8.64 -6.53
C ASN A 69 19.59 8.67 -7.83
N ILE A 70 18.97 8.91 -8.99
CA ILE A 70 19.68 9.04 -10.28
C ILE A 70 20.66 10.22 -10.21
N GLU A 71 20.21 11.37 -9.72
CA GLU A 71 21.04 12.57 -9.56
C GLU A 71 22.22 12.28 -8.62
N THR A 72 21.94 11.67 -7.46
CA THR A 72 22.97 11.28 -6.49
C THR A 72 23.98 10.29 -7.09
N LEU A 73 23.53 9.29 -7.83
CA LEU A 73 24.41 8.31 -8.48
C LEU A 73 25.27 8.94 -9.58
N ALA A 74 24.74 9.93 -10.32
CA ALA A 74 25.52 10.69 -11.29
C ALA A 74 26.64 11.49 -10.63
N GLU A 75 26.33 12.20 -9.53
CA GLU A 75 27.32 12.93 -8.74
C GLU A 75 28.41 12.00 -8.19
N LEU A 76 28.02 10.87 -7.59
CA LEU A 76 28.95 9.87 -7.07
C LEU A 76 29.86 9.31 -8.17
N THR A 77 29.30 9.04 -9.36
CA THR A 77 30.08 8.56 -10.51
C THR A 77 31.16 9.56 -10.88
N LEU A 78 30.82 10.85 -10.99
CA LEU A 78 31.77 11.92 -11.32
C LEU A 78 32.86 12.05 -10.25
N THR A 79 32.50 12.07 -8.97
CA THR A 79 33.48 12.15 -7.88
C THR A 79 34.43 10.94 -7.88
N ILE A 80 33.93 9.73 -8.09
CA ILE A 80 34.74 8.50 -8.15
C ILE A 80 35.72 8.54 -9.33
N GLU A 81 35.25 8.88 -10.52
CA GLU A 81 36.03 8.81 -11.75
C GLU A 81 36.96 10.00 -11.96
N ASP A 82 36.49 11.21 -11.63
CA ASP A 82 37.17 12.45 -11.96
C ASP A 82 38.00 13.01 -10.81
N GLU A 83 37.48 12.98 -9.60
CA GLU A 83 38.16 13.57 -8.44
C GLU A 83 39.05 12.56 -7.73
N LEU A 84 38.51 11.37 -7.41
CA LEU A 84 39.21 10.36 -6.61
C LEU A 84 40.03 9.37 -7.45
N LYS A 85 39.74 9.25 -8.75
CA LYS A 85 40.39 8.32 -9.69
C LYS A 85 40.32 6.84 -9.25
N GLN A 86 39.27 6.44 -8.53
CA GLN A 86 39.08 5.08 -8.01
C GLN A 86 38.39 4.17 -9.04
N LYS A 87 39.14 3.79 -10.07
CA LYS A 87 38.61 3.06 -11.23
C LYS A 87 38.01 1.69 -10.90
N GLU A 88 38.40 1.08 -9.78
CA GLU A 88 37.84 -0.18 -9.31
C GLU A 88 36.34 -0.09 -8.97
N PHE A 89 35.81 1.12 -8.75
CA PHE A 89 34.40 1.34 -8.42
C PHE A 89 33.57 1.92 -9.58
N SER A 90 34.20 2.32 -10.69
CA SER A 90 33.51 2.85 -11.88
C SER A 90 32.44 1.92 -12.43
N ASP A 91 32.78 0.65 -12.66
CA ASP A 91 31.83 -0.32 -13.21
C ASP A 91 30.67 -0.62 -12.23
N PRO A 92 30.91 -0.89 -10.92
CA PRO A 92 29.84 -1.04 -9.95
C PRO A 92 28.89 0.16 -9.85
N VAL A 93 29.41 1.40 -9.79
CA VAL A 93 28.55 2.60 -9.66
C VAL A 93 27.77 2.85 -10.95
N GLY A 94 28.36 2.63 -12.12
CA GLY A 94 27.66 2.71 -13.41
C GLY A 94 26.55 1.66 -13.55
N ALA A 95 26.75 0.46 -13.01
CA ALA A 95 25.73 -0.57 -12.96
C ALA A 95 24.55 -0.17 -12.05
N LEU A 96 24.83 0.43 -10.89
CA LEU A 96 23.79 0.96 -10.00
C LEU A 96 23.01 2.10 -10.66
N TYR A 97 23.70 3.05 -11.31
CA TYR A 97 23.05 4.12 -12.06
C TYR A 97 22.10 3.56 -13.13
N SER A 98 22.59 2.62 -13.95
CA SER A 98 21.81 2.01 -15.02
C SER A 98 20.59 1.24 -14.48
N ALA A 99 20.74 0.54 -13.35
CA ALA A 99 19.64 -0.15 -12.69
C ALA A 99 18.59 0.85 -12.15
N GLN A 100 19.03 1.98 -11.59
CA GLN A 100 18.14 3.02 -11.09
C GLN A 100 17.37 3.71 -12.23
N ASP A 101 18.02 4.01 -13.35
CA ASP A 101 17.38 4.58 -14.54
C ASP A 101 16.32 3.64 -15.14
N LYS A 102 16.63 2.34 -15.19
CA LYS A 102 15.65 1.32 -15.60
C LYS A 102 14.48 1.23 -14.62
N PHE A 103 14.75 1.24 -13.32
CA PHE A 103 13.71 1.25 -12.29
C PHE A 103 12.80 2.49 -12.43
N GLN A 104 13.39 3.67 -12.66
CA GLN A 104 12.67 4.92 -12.89
C GLN A 104 11.70 4.83 -14.08
N THR A 105 12.16 4.26 -15.20
CA THR A 105 11.31 4.02 -16.37
C THR A 105 10.15 3.06 -16.04
N GLN A 106 10.44 1.98 -15.32
CA GLN A 106 9.44 0.97 -14.98
C GLN A 106 8.39 1.47 -13.98
N ILE A 107 8.80 2.25 -12.97
CA ILE A 107 7.86 2.79 -11.98
C ILE A 107 6.96 3.87 -12.58
N ALA A 108 7.47 4.69 -13.50
CA ALA A 108 6.64 5.64 -14.24
C ALA A 108 5.54 4.94 -15.04
N ALA A 109 5.88 3.90 -15.81
CA ALA A 109 4.90 3.11 -16.56
C ALA A 109 3.87 2.40 -15.65
N LEU A 110 4.30 1.93 -14.47
CA LEU A 110 3.39 1.32 -13.50
C LEU A 110 2.42 2.34 -12.89
N ILE A 111 2.89 3.57 -12.63
CA ILE A 111 2.05 4.68 -12.15
C ILE A 111 0.97 4.99 -13.18
N GLU A 112 1.31 5.15 -14.45
CA GLU A 112 0.34 5.41 -15.53
C GLU A 112 -0.74 4.31 -15.59
N GLY A 113 -0.34 3.04 -15.49
CA GLY A 113 -1.29 1.92 -15.43
C GLY A 113 -2.20 1.94 -14.20
N TYR A 114 -1.68 2.36 -13.04
CA TYR A 114 -2.47 2.50 -11.82
C TYR A 114 -3.41 3.70 -11.85
N GLU A 115 -3.01 4.82 -12.46
CA GLU A 115 -3.86 6.00 -12.66
C GLU A 115 -5.09 5.63 -13.49
N ALA A 116 -4.89 4.99 -14.65
CA ALA A 116 -5.99 4.51 -15.49
C ALA A 116 -6.90 3.53 -14.73
N LYS A 117 -6.33 2.67 -13.88
CA LYS A 117 -7.12 1.75 -13.05
C LYS A 117 -7.95 2.50 -12.00
N CYS A 118 -7.37 3.48 -11.30
CA CYS A 118 -8.10 4.31 -10.34
C CYS A 118 -9.25 5.06 -11.02
N GLU A 119 -9.02 5.63 -12.20
CA GLU A 119 -10.07 6.28 -13.00
C GLU A 119 -11.21 5.31 -13.36
N SER A 120 -10.89 4.06 -13.73
CA SER A 120 -11.91 3.04 -14.04
C SER A 120 -12.75 2.60 -12.83
N LEU A 121 -12.20 2.75 -11.62
CA LEU A 121 -12.85 2.40 -10.35
C LEU A 121 -13.53 3.60 -9.68
N ALA A 122 -13.33 4.81 -10.20
CA ALA A 122 -13.94 6.01 -9.65
C ALA A 122 -15.48 5.89 -9.73
N PRO A 123 -16.20 6.20 -8.64
CA PRO A 123 -17.65 6.16 -8.66
C PRO A 123 -18.17 7.13 -9.73
N SER A 124 -18.99 6.63 -10.66
CA SER A 124 -19.61 7.47 -11.67
C SER A 124 -20.42 8.56 -10.96
N ALA A 125 -20.05 9.82 -11.20
CA ALA A 125 -20.69 11.00 -10.64
C ALA A 125 -22.15 11.16 -11.09
#